data_AF-A0A327Q7K0-F1
#
_entry.id   AF-A0A327Q7K0-F1
#
_cell.length_a   1.000
_cell.length_b   1.000
_cell.length_c   1.000
_cell.angle_alpha   90.00
_cell.angle_beta   90.00
_cell.angle_gamma   90.00
#
_symmetry.space_group_name_H-M   'P 1'
#
loop_
_entity.id
_entity.type
_entity.pdbx_description
1 polymer ?
#
loop_
_entity_poly.entity_id
_entity_poly.type
_entity_poly.pdbx_seq_one_letter_code
_entity_poly.pdbx_strand_id
1 'polypeptide(L)'
;MRSEFISPLLGLSTKGPGTLVDGINTIRQCIYLILTTSKRSDPFRPQFGCDAKNYLDLPVVEAVPKMKNAILESLTIWENRISVQRITHVIRDFSKLEFSITYCVNDLSIVDTIVFSLSGKNSLTYIIYSIIPENADRLTFELEIDGKITSPVPSASGFSSSTELFTYLKESFYYLGQWHLLSDRILLHISEYHADIRFSISPLLKKVFKIKLPEISDSNTVLQISIKTEHEYNYRFSTYSALLNWLNNTMHDLGTWLLESAEINTASFSDKEFSEEFSTNEVQVQTYLVGAINFDIENIEIQVTEINA
;
A
#
# COMPACT_ATOMS: atom_id res chain seq x y z
N MET A 1 -3.85 8.73 42.46
CA MET A 1 -4.58 8.19 41.30
C MET A 1 -4.03 8.89 40.06
N ARG A 2 -3.14 8.23 39.32
CA ARG A 2 -2.56 8.78 38.08
C ARG A 2 -3.66 8.73 37.02
N SER A 3 -4.11 9.88 36.53
CA SER A 3 -4.90 9.96 35.31
C SER A 3 -3.95 9.75 34.13
N GLU A 4 -4.03 8.58 33.51
CA GLU A 4 -3.38 8.32 32.23
C GLU A 4 -3.98 9.27 31.20
N PHE A 5 -3.22 10.30 30.82
CA PHE A 5 -3.52 11.13 29.68
C PHE A 5 -3.35 10.26 28.44
N ILE A 6 -4.47 9.75 27.92
CA ILE A 6 -4.55 9.12 26.61
C ILE A 6 -4.02 10.14 25.59
N SER A 7 -2.96 9.76 24.89
CA SER A 7 -2.33 10.54 23.85
C SER A 7 -3.34 10.89 22.74
N PRO A 8 -3.25 12.07 22.11
CA PRO A 8 -4.19 12.51 21.06
C PRO A 8 -4.03 11.75 19.73
N LEU A 9 -3.35 10.60 19.72
CA LEU A 9 -3.14 9.77 18.52
C LEU A 9 -4.35 8.90 18.16
N LEU A 10 -5.37 8.81 19.03
CA LEU A 10 -6.60 8.05 18.77
C LEU A 10 -7.77 8.96 18.44
N GLY A 11 -7.72 9.56 17.25
CA GLY A 11 -8.96 9.85 16.52
C GLY A 11 -9.50 8.53 15.97
N LEU A 12 -10.40 7.87 16.70
CA LEU A 12 -11.12 6.69 16.20
C LEU A 12 -11.98 7.09 14.99
N SER A 13 -11.43 6.94 13.77
CA SER A 13 -12.21 6.89 12.54
C SER A 13 -12.52 5.43 12.22
N THR A 14 -13.80 5.11 12.07
CA THR A 14 -14.34 3.75 11.89
C THR A 14 -14.08 3.14 10.50
N LYS A 15 -13.00 3.52 9.82
CA LYS A 15 -12.70 3.11 8.43
C LYS A 15 -11.24 2.65 8.27
N GLY A 16 -10.92 1.47 8.79
CA GLY A 16 -9.79 0.65 8.33
C GLY A 16 -8.35 1.15 8.63
N PRO A 17 -7.33 0.33 8.32
CA PRO A 17 -5.92 0.53 8.68
C PRO A 17 -5.17 1.67 7.93
N GLY A 18 -5.89 2.70 7.45
CA GLY A 18 -5.33 3.87 6.77
C GLY A 18 -5.05 5.10 7.66
N THR A 19 -5.23 4.99 8.98
CA THR A 19 -5.27 6.13 9.91
C THR A 19 -3.91 6.58 10.49
N LEU A 20 -2.79 5.97 10.07
CA LEU A 20 -1.45 6.38 10.53
C LEU A 20 -0.95 7.68 9.86
N VAL A 21 -1.40 7.96 8.63
CA VAL A 21 -0.98 9.12 7.82
C VAL A 21 -1.39 10.46 8.47
N ASP A 22 -2.53 10.50 9.14
CA ASP A 22 -3.02 11.71 9.83
C ASP A 22 -2.15 12.08 11.05
N GLY A 23 -1.59 11.09 11.75
CA GLY A 23 -0.83 11.31 12.98
C GLY A 23 0.48 12.06 12.75
N ILE A 24 1.23 11.70 11.70
CA ILE A 24 2.55 12.31 11.41
C ILE A 24 2.39 13.69 10.80
N ASN A 25 1.42 13.89 9.90
CA ASN A 25 1.12 15.22 9.37
C ASN A 25 0.68 16.18 10.48
N THR A 26 -0.10 15.70 11.45
CA THR A 26 -0.45 16.47 12.66
C THR A 26 0.79 16.85 13.47
N ILE A 27 1.74 15.93 13.67
CA ILE A 27 3.01 16.22 14.34
C ILE A 27 3.80 17.29 13.59
N ARG A 28 3.92 17.20 12.26
CA ARG A 28 4.61 18.21 11.44
C ARG A 28 3.96 19.58 11.57
N GLN A 29 2.64 19.64 11.55
CA GLN A 29 1.88 20.88 11.74
C GLN A 29 2.12 21.47 13.14
N CYS A 30 2.15 20.63 14.18
CA CYS A 30 2.48 21.06 15.54
C CYS A 30 3.90 21.62 15.63
N ILE A 31 4.90 20.91 15.09
CA ILE A 31 6.30 21.38 15.02
C ILE A 31 6.37 22.74 14.31
N TYR A 32 5.71 22.85 13.16
CA TYR A 32 5.67 24.09 12.39
C TYR A 32 5.07 25.26 13.19
N LEU A 33 3.94 25.04 13.84
CA LEU A 33 3.29 26.05 14.69
C LEU A 33 4.22 26.48 15.84
N ILE A 34 4.90 25.54 16.50
CA ILE A 34 5.85 25.85 17.57
C ILE A 34 7.00 26.72 17.06
N LEU A 35 7.61 26.35 15.93
CA LEU A 35 8.79 27.05 15.38
C LEU A 35 8.45 28.42 14.78
N THR A 36 7.23 28.60 14.27
CA THR A 36 6.80 29.86 13.65
C THR A 36 6.21 30.85 14.65
N THR A 37 5.67 30.37 15.77
CA THR A 37 5.09 31.21 16.82
C THR A 37 6.19 31.76 17.72
N SER A 38 6.28 33.08 17.86
CA SER A 38 7.19 33.72 18.83
C SER A 38 6.62 33.56 20.24
N LYS A 39 7.47 33.30 21.24
CA LYS A 39 6.98 33.26 22.62
C LYS A 39 6.33 34.58 23.01
N ARG A 40 5.36 34.51 23.93
CA ARG A 40 4.52 35.62 24.40
C ARG A 40 3.54 36.19 23.37
N SER A 41 3.44 35.62 22.16
CA SER A 41 2.42 36.07 21.20
C SER A 41 1.02 35.55 21.53
N ASP A 42 0.90 34.40 22.20
CA ASP A 42 -0.37 33.85 22.69
C ASP A 42 -0.62 34.34 24.13
N PRO A 43 -1.63 35.22 24.37
CA PRO A 43 -1.92 35.76 25.70
C PRO A 43 -2.27 34.69 26.73
N PHE A 44 -2.86 33.58 26.29
CA PHE A 44 -3.27 32.49 27.18
C PHE A 44 -2.15 31.48 27.42
N ARG A 45 -1.12 31.47 26.57
CA ARG A 45 0.05 30.58 26.69
C ARG A 45 1.34 31.36 26.41
N PRO A 46 1.80 32.21 27.35
CA PRO A 46 2.95 33.08 27.11
C PRO A 46 4.27 32.34 26.90
N GLN A 47 4.38 31.08 27.35
CA GLN A 47 5.58 30.24 27.15
C GLN A 47 5.55 29.45 25.84
N PHE A 48 4.43 29.46 25.11
CA PHE A 48 4.27 28.70 23.87
C PHE A 48 5.01 29.36 22.71
N GLY A 49 5.72 28.55 21.92
CA GLY A 49 6.47 29.00 20.74
C GLY A 49 7.98 28.89 20.89
N CYS A 50 8.70 29.48 19.94
CA CYS A 50 10.15 29.41 19.80
C CYS A 50 10.77 30.83 19.74
N ASP A 51 11.85 31.03 20.50
CA ASP A 51 12.58 32.30 20.56
C ASP A 51 13.73 32.39 19.55
N ALA A 52 13.87 31.43 18.63
CA ALA A 52 14.98 31.40 17.67
C ALA A 52 15.12 32.72 16.88
N LYS A 53 14.00 33.40 16.58
CA LYS A 53 13.98 34.70 15.87
C LYS A 53 14.69 35.82 16.64
N ASN A 54 14.72 35.77 17.97
CA ASN A 54 15.31 36.81 18.81
C ASN A 54 16.85 36.87 18.70
N TYR A 55 17.46 35.83 18.14
CA TYR A 55 18.91 35.72 17.98
C TYR A 55 19.40 36.08 16.56
N LEU A 56 18.50 36.53 15.67
CA LEU A 56 18.83 36.83 14.28
C LEU A 56 19.85 37.97 14.15
N ASP A 57 19.81 38.94 15.06
CA ASP A 57 20.70 40.12 15.04
C ASP A 57 22.09 39.84 15.64
N LEU A 58 22.32 38.62 16.16
CA LEU A 58 23.62 38.24 16.71
C LEU A 58 24.57 37.76 15.60
N PRO A 59 25.91 37.87 15.81
CA PRO A 59 26.88 37.25 14.92
C PRO A 59 26.62 35.76 14.75
N VAL A 60 26.75 35.23 13.53
CA VAL A 60 26.39 33.84 13.17
C VAL A 60 27.00 32.81 14.13
N VAL A 61 28.24 33.01 14.55
CA VAL A 61 28.98 32.11 15.45
C VAL A 61 28.28 31.98 16.81
N GLU A 62 27.63 33.03 17.29
CA GLU A 62 26.86 33.04 18.54
C GLU A 62 25.37 32.75 18.33
N ALA A 63 24.81 33.23 17.22
CA ALA A 63 23.40 33.09 16.89
C ALA A 63 23.00 31.63 16.69
N VAL A 64 23.74 30.90 15.85
CA VAL A 64 23.43 29.52 15.46
C VAL A 64 23.27 28.58 16.67
N PRO A 65 24.23 28.49 17.62
CA PRO A 65 24.07 27.60 18.77
C PRO A 65 22.90 28.02 19.67
N LYS A 66 22.68 29.33 19.88
CA LYS A 66 21.53 29.84 20.65
C LYS A 66 20.19 29.49 19.99
N MET A 67 20.11 29.63 18.67
CA MET A 67 18.93 29.25 17.88
C MET A 67 18.66 27.75 17.95
N LYS A 68 19.68 26.90 17.79
CA LYS A 68 19.54 25.44 17.90
C LYS A 68 19.04 25.03 19.28
N ASN A 69 19.57 25.64 20.34
CA ASN A 69 19.11 25.38 21.70
C ASN A 69 17.65 25.82 21.88
N ALA A 70 17.26 26.99 21.38
CA ALA A 70 15.88 27.45 21.45
C ALA A 70 14.91 26.53 20.68
N ILE A 71 15.32 26.05 19.51
CA ILE A 71 14.56 25.05 18.73
C ILE A 71 14.40 23.76 19.54
N LEU A 72 15.51 23.21 20.04
CA LEU A 72 15.51 21.96 20.80
C LEU A 72 14.63 22.06 22.05
N GLU A 73 14.79 23.12 22.84
CA GLU A 73 14.02 23.36 24.06
C GLU A 73 12.52 23.47 23.75
N SER A 74 12.15 24.25 22.73
CA SER A 74 10.75 24.45 22.37
C SER A 74 10.09 23.16 21.89
N LEU A 75 10.78 22.35 21.08
CA LEU A 75 10.27 21.06 20.63
C LEU A 75 10.16 20.05 21.77
N THR A 76 11.15 20.02 22.67
CA THR A 76 11.15 19.09 23.82
C THR A 76 10.02 19.41 24.81
N ILE A 77 9.70 20.69 25.00
CA ILE A 77 8.62 21.12 25.92
C ILE A 77 7.24 20.89 25.30
N TRP A 78 7.06 21.23 24.02
CA TRP A 78 5.73 21.34 23.42
C TRP A 78 5.31 20.16 22.54
N GLU A 79 6.25 19.32 22.08
CA GLU A 79 5.97 18.15 21.24
C GLU A 79 6.63 16.90 21.83
N ASN A 80 5.96 16.27 22.80
CA ASN A 80 6.46 15.10 23.51
C ASN A 80 6.38 13.78 22.72
N ARG A 81 5.70 13.79 21.55
CA ARG A 81 5.57 12.60 20.68
C ARG A 81 6.83 12.34 19.86
N ILE A 82 7.74 13.31 19.80
CA ILE A 82 8.99 13.21 19.04
C ILE A 82 10.22 13.22 19.94
N SER A 83 11.29 12.61 19.47
CA SER A 83 12.64 12.72 20.01
C SER A 83 13.54 13.33 18.94
N VAL A 84 14.02 14.56 19.17
CA VAL A 84 14.95 15.23 18.25
C VAL A 84 16.29 14.48 18.25
N GLN A 85 16.71 14.02 17.07
CA GLN A 85 17.96 13.27 16.89
C GLN A 85 19.10 14.19 16.48
N ARG A 86 18.82 15.16 15.60
CA ARG A 86 19.87 16.01 15.02
C ARG A 86 19.32 17.34 14.53
N ILE A 87 20.07 18.41 14.76
CA ILE A 87 19.79 19.74 14.19
C ILE A 87 21.03 20.22 13.42
N THR A 88 20.95 20.18 12.09
CA THR A 88 21.96 20.75 11.19
C THR A 88 21.54 22.13 10.70
N HIS A 89 22.48 22.86 10.12
CA HIS A 89 22.20 24.18 9.55
C HIS A 89 23.00 24.37 8.27
N VAL A 90 22.44 25.13 7.34
CA VAL A 90 23.09 25.56 6.10
C VAL A 90 22.85 27.05 5.94
N ILE A 91 23.90 27.78 5.56
CA ILE A 91 23.81 29.20 5.23
C ILE A 91 23.85 29.31 3.71
N ARG A 92 22.75 29.76 3.11
CA ARG A 92 22.65 30.04 1.67
C ARG A 92 22.74 31.56 1.45
N ASP A 93 23.59 31.97 0.52
CA ASP A 93 23.69 33.35 0.01
C ASP A 93 23.73 34.44 1.09
N PHE A 94 24.54 34.23 2.14
CA PHE A 94 24.86 35.18 3.23
C PHE A 94 23.67 35.72 4.05
N SER A 95 22.43 35.33 3.76
CA SER A 95 21.21 35.93 4.33
C SER A 95 20.08 34.93 4.61
N LYS A 96 20.22 33.67 4.17
CA LYS A 96 19.25 32.60 4.41
C LYS A 96 19.87 31.53 5.29
N LEU A 97 19.44 31.50 6.54
CA LEU A 97 19.80 30.45 7.49
C LEU A 97 18.70 29.40 7.50
N GLU A 98 19.03 28.19 7.07
CA GLU A 98 18.15 27.02 7.07
C GLU A 98 18.60 26.05 8.16
N PHE A 99 17.65 25.57 8.96
CA PHE A 99 17.84 24.52 9.95
C PHE A 99 17.17 23.24 9.47
N SER A 100 17.90 22.14 9.40
CA SER A 100 17.32 20.82 9.18
C SER A 100 17.22 20.09 10.51
N ILE A 101 16.00 19.76 10.91
CA ILE A 101 15.67 19.14 12.19
C ILE A 101 15.24 17.71 11.90
N THR A 102 16.09 16.75 12.23
CA THR A 102 15.79 15.32 12.15
C THR A 102 15.27 14.84 13.50
N TYR A 103 14.09 14.22 13.52
CA TYR A 103 13.45 13.69 14.72
C TYR A 103 12.92 12.28 14.48
N CYS A 104 12.76 11.52 15.57
CA CYS A 104 12.13 10.21 15.58
C CYS A 104 10.77 10.31 16.27
N VAL A 105 9.72 9.70 15.71
CA VAL A 105 8.43 9.56 16.39
C VAL A 105 8.51 8.39 17.36
N ASN A 106 8.30 8.66 18.65
CA ASN A 106 8.59 7.72 19.75
C ASN A 106 7.85 6.37 19.61
N ASP A 107 6.62 6.39 19.10
CA ASP A 107 5.77 5.20 19.00
C ASP A 107 6.02 4.35 17.75
N LEU A 108 6.66 4.92 16.72
CA LEU A 108 6.73 4.29 15.39
C LEU A 108 8.16 4.08 14.87
N SER A 109 9.17 4.56 15.60
CA SER A 109 10.58 4.57 15.16
C SER A 109 10.79 5.18 13.77
N ILE A 110 9.88 6.06 13.36
CA ILE A 110 9.93 6.76 12.08
C ILE A 110 10.82 7.96 12.24
N VAL A 111 11.89 8.00 11.43
CA VAL A 111 12.79 9.14 11.35
C VAL A 111 12.30 10.08 10.26
N ASP A 112 12.12 11.34 10.61
CA ASP A 112 11.61 12.37 9.74
C ASP A 112 12.50 13.63 9.85
N THR A 113 12.51 14.46 8.81
CA THR A 113 13.26 15.72 8.78
C THR A 113 12.38 16.88 8.29
N ILE A 114 12.42 18.00 9.02
CA ILE A 114 11.81 19.26 8.63
C ILE A 114 12.92 20.28 8.37
N VAL A 115 12.76 21.08 7.31
CA VAL A 115 13.60 22.25 7.05
C VAL A 115 12.87 23.50 7.49
N PHE A 116 13.49 24.26 8.39
CA PHE A 116 12.98 25.51 8.93
C PHE A 116 13.87 26.67 8.49
N SER A 117 13.26 27.74 7.95
CA SER A 117 13.96 28.96 7.54
C SER A 117 13.36 30.18 8.22
N LEU A 118 14.22 31.16 8.54
CA LEU A 118 13.81 32.42 9.17
C LEU A 118 13.39 33.50 8.16
N SER A 119 13.89 33.45 6.91
CA SER A 119 13.81 34.56 5.95
C SER A 119 12.79 34.37 4.81
N GLY A 120 11.97 33.31 4.79
CA GLY A 120 11.01 33.10 3.70
C GLY A 120 10.29 31.76 3.76
N LYS A 121 9.33 31.56 2.82
CA LYS A 121 8.43 30.40 2.69
C LYS A 121 9.04 29.13 3.29
N ASN A 122 8.55 28.76 4.47
CA ASN A 122 8.85 27.46 5.03
C ASN A 122 8.21 26.42 4.14
N SER A 123 9.03 25.67 3.41
CA SER A 123 8.60 24.49 2.68
C SER A 123 8.28 23.43 3.75
N LEU A 124 6.99 23.28 4.06
CA LEU A 124 6.50 22.06 4.68
C LEU A 124 6.79 20.95 3.67
N THR A 125 7.88 20.26 3.90
CA THR A 125 8.09 18.96 3.27
C THR A 125 7.04 18.01 3.85
N TYR A 126 6.55 17.03 3.10
CA TYR A 126 5.66 15.99 3.61
C TYR A 126 6.32 14.65 3.32
N ILE A 127 6.38 13.78 4.33
CA ILE A 127 6.81 12.40 4.13
C ILE A 127 5.58 11.53 4.24
N ILE A 128 5.27 10.88 3.13
CA ILE A 128 4.25 9.85 3.05
C ILE A 128 4.99 8.53 2.95
N TYR A 129 4.48 7.50 3.61
CA TYR A 129 5.06 6.18 3.50
C TYR A 129 4.00 5.11 3.53
N SER A 130 4.36 3.97 2.95
CA SER A 130 3.63 2.74 3.17
C SER A 130 4.59 1.61 3.53
N ILE A 131 4.14 0.77 4.44
CA ILE A 131 4.83 -0.46 4.83
C ILE A 131 4.67 -1.47 3.70
N ILE A 132 5.74 -2.20 3.40
CA ILE A 132 5.70 -3.32 2.47
C ILE A 132 5.23 -4.55 3.27
N PRO A 133 4.13 -5.21 2.87
CA PRO A 133 3.64 -6.39 3.57
C PRO A 133 4.66 -7.53 3.49
N GLU A 134 4.94 -8.16 4.64
CA GLU A 134 5.81 -9.33 4.71
C GLU A 134 5.14 -10.54 4.04
N ASN A 135 5.92 -11.36 3.32
CA ASN A 135 5.48 -12.61 2.67
C ASN A 135 4.42 -12.45 1.55
N ALA A 136 4.38 -11.29 0.89
CA ALA A 136 3.52 -11.11 -0.28
C ALA A 136 4.18 -11.66 -1.57
N ASP A 137 3.50 -12.59 -2.26
CA ASP A 137 3.91 -13.08 -3.58
C ASP A 137 3.97 -11.96 -4.63
N ARG A 138 2.99 -11.05 -4.57
CA ARG A 138 2.88 -9.88 -5.44
C ARG A 138 2.32 -8.70 -4.65
N LEU A 139 2.72 -7.51 -5.06
CA LEU A 139 2.35 -6.25 -4.43
C LEU A 139 1.45 -5.44 -5.36
N THR A 140 0.52 -4.70 -4.77
CA THR A 140 -0.19 -3.60 -5.43
C THR A 140 -0.10 -2.35 -4.57
N PHE A 141 -0.44 -1.20 -5.14
CA PHE A 141 -0.48 0.05 -4.38
C PHE A 141 -1.73 0.86 -4.74
N GLU A 142 -2.20 1.65 -3.80
CA GLU A 142 -3.23 2.65 -4.03
C GLU A 142 -2.63 4.02 -3.73
N LEU A 143 -2.78 4.93 -4.68
CA LEU A 143 -2.36 6.33 -4.54
C LEU A 143 -3.58 7.23 -4.79
N GLU A 144 -4.02 7.90 -3.73
CA GLU A 144 -5.14 8.82 -3.72
C GLU A 144 -4.61 10.25 -3.54
N ILE A 145 -5.09 11.18 -4.36
CA ILE A 145 -4.79 12.61 -4.27
C ILE A 145 -6.13 13.37 -4.25
N ASP A 146 -6.36 14.14 -3.19
CA ASP A 146 -7.60 14.90 -2.94
C ASP A 146 -8.88 14.05 -3.04
N GLY A 147 -8.84 12.83 -2.48
CA GLY A 147 -10.01 11.97 -2.47
C GLY A 147 -10.20 11.12 -3.75
N LYS A 148 -9.24 11.17 -4.69
CA LYS A 148 -9.34 10.50 -5.99
C LYS A 148 -8.13 9.62 -6.28
N ILE A 149 -8.39 8.39 -6.72
CA ILE A 149 -7.34 7.49 -7.21
C ILE A 149 -6.66 8.13 -8.43
N THR A 150 -5.33 8.16 -8.40
CA THR A 150 -4.53 8.80 -9.45
C THR A 150 -4.01 7.82 -10.48
N SER A 151 -4.05 8.25 -11.74
CA SER A 151 -3.45 7.53 -12.85
C SER A 151 -1.94 7.80 -12.94
N PRO A 152 -1.13 6.82 -13.40
CA PRO A 152 -1.57 5.50 -13.85
C PRO A 152 -1.84 4.53 -12.69
N VAL A 153 -2.94 3.77 -12.81
CA VAL A 153 -3.32 2.69 -11.88
C VAL A 153 -2.28 1.57 -12.00
N PRO A 154 -1.91 0.88 -10.90
CA PRO A 154 -1.06 -0.30 -10.98
C PRO A 154 -1.55 -1.34 -12.00
N SER A 155 -0.63 -2.14 -12.53
CA SER A 155 -0.98 -3.30 -13.34
C SER A 155 -1.91 -4.24 -12.56
N ALA A 156 -2.94 -4.77 -13.22
CA ALA A 156 -3.85 -5.78 -12.66
C ALA A 156 -3.10 -7.05 -12.20
N SER A 157 -1.94 -7.32 -12.81
CA SER A 157 -1.08 -8.44 -12.44
C SER A 157 -0.20 -8.14 -11.21
N GLY A 158 -0.15 -6.89 -10.75
CA GLY A 158 0.71 -6.41 -9.65
C GLY A 158 2.22 -6.54 -9.91
N PHE A 159 3.01 -6.21 -8.89
CA PHE A 159 4.47 -6.19 -8.92
C PHE A 159 5.05 -7.41 -8.23
N SER A 160 6.07 -8.03 -8.83
CA SER A 160 6.69 -9.26 -8.32
C SER A 160 7.72 -9.02 -7.22
N SER A 161 8.14 -7.76 -7.02
CA SER A 161 9.05 -7.37 -5.95
C SER A 161 8.84 -5.91 -5.51
N SER A 162 9.32 -5.57 -4.31
CA SER A 162 9.34 -4.19 -3.82
C SER A 162 10.22 -3.28 -4.68
N THR A 163 11.30 -3.81 -5.27
CA THR A 163 12.17 -3.06 -6.19
C THR A 163 11.45 -2.71 -7.50
N GLU A 164 10.67 -3.64 -8.05
CA GLU A 164 9.89 -3.42 -9.27
C GLU A 164 8.79 -2.38 -9.01
N LEU A 165 8.04 -2.53 -7.91
CA LEU A 165 7.05 -1.54 -7.45
C LEU A 165 7.69 -0.16 -7.28
N PHE A 166 8.83 -0.08 -6.60
CA PHE A 166 9.54 1.18 -6.38
C PHE A 166 9.98 1.83 -7.70
N THR A 167 10.48 1.04 -8.65
CA THR A 167 10.90 1.53 -9.97
C THR A 167 9.70 2.14 -10.70
N TYR A 168 8.57 1.42 -10.71
CA TYR A 168 7.34 1.91 -11.31
C TYR A 168 6.83 3.21 -10.67
N LEU A 169 6.81 3.28 -9.33
CA LEU A 169 6.38 4.49 -8.61
C LEU A 169 7.27 5.69 -8.95
N LYS A 170 8.58 5.46 -9.00
CA LYS A 170 9.55 6.50 -9.35
C LYS A 170 9.38 6.97 -10.79
N GLU A 171 9.09 6.10 -11.74
CA GLU A 171 8.90 6.46 -13.14
C GLU A 171 7.53 7.12 -13.40
N SER A 172 6.48 6.59 -12.78
CA SER A 172 5.10 7.03 -13.01
C SER A 172 4.73 8.29 -12.22
N PHE A 173 5.32 8.47 -11.03
CA PHE A 173 4.95 9.54 -10.09
C PHE A 173 6.16 10.38 -9.65
N TYR A 174 7.17 10.53 -10.51
CA TYR A 174 8.35 11.37 -10.22
C TYR A 174 7.98 12.83 -9.90
N TYR A 175 6.86 13.32 -10.43
CA TYR A 175 6.43 14.71 -10.28
C TYR A 175 5.88 15.03 -8.88
N LEU A 176 5.52 14.03 -8.08
CA LEU A 176 5.02 14.23 -6.72
C LEU A 176 6.15 14.56 -5.74
N GLY A 177 7.36 14.04 -5.97
CA GLY A 177 8.47 14.24 -5.07
C GLY A 177 9.57 13.19 -5.21
N GLN A 178 10.39 13.08 -4.18
CA GLN A 178 11.50 12.13 -4.13
C GLN A 178 11.06 10.83 -3.47
N TRP A 179 11.13 9.73 -4.22
CA TRP A 179 10.82 8.39 -3.72
C TRP A 179 12.07 7.71 -3.15
N HIS A 180 11.93 7.01 -2.02
CA HIS A 180 12.98 6.21 -1.39
C HIS A 180 12.46 4.82 -1.01
N LEU A 181 13.27 3.79 -1.27
CA LEU A 181 13.01 2.40 -0.84
C LEU A 181 13.86 2.08 0.38
N LEU A 182 13.22 1.57 1.44
CA LEU A 182 13.88 0.93 2.58
C LEU A 182 13.56 -0.57 2.61
N SER A 183 14.12 -1.29 3.57
CA SER A 183 13.92 -2.74 3.71
C SER A 183 12.46 -3.14 3.94
N ASP A 184 11.68 -2.30 4.61
CA ASP A 184 10.31 -2.60 5.09
C ASP A 184 9.25 -1.60 4.61
N ARG A 185 9.64 -0.54 3.89
CA ARG A 185 8.73 0.54 3.49
C ARG A 185 9.22 1.32 2.28
N ILE A 186 8.28 2.00 1.61
CA ILE A 186 8.56 3.00 0.58
C ILE A 186 8.14 4.37 1.11
N LEU A 187 9.03 5.36 0.98
CA LEU A 187 8.81 6.76 1.36
C LEU A 187 8.66 7.63 0.11
N LEU A 188 7.79 8.62 0.20
CA LEU A 188 7.64 9.71 -0.75
C LEU A 188 7.85 11.03 0.00
N HIS A 189 8.84 11.80 -0.44
CA HIS A 189 9.21 13.10 0.10
C HIS A 189 8.75 14.22 -0.84
N ILE A 190 7.72 14.96 -0.44
CA ILE A 190 7.07 16.02 -1.23
C ILE A 190 7.55 17.39 -0.75
N SER A 191 8.00 18.25 -1.67
CA SER A 191 8.60 19.55 -1.32
C SER A 191 7.64 20.73 -1.29
N GLU A 192 6.40 20.62 -1.78
CA GLU A 192 5.40 21.71 -1.71
C GLU A 192 3.97 21.14 -1.56
N TYR A 193 3.19 21.70 -0.63
CA TYR A 193 1.83 21.26 -0.31
C TYR A 193 0.86 21.65 -1.41
N HIS A 194 0.18 20.68 -2.03
CA HIS A 194 -1.02 20.98 -2.81
C HIS A 194 -2.17 19.97 -2.73
N ALA A 195 -2.06 18.86 -1.99
CA ALA A 195 -3.16 17.89 -1.92
C ALA A 195 -3.12 16.96 -0.69
N ASP A 196 -4.29 16.44 -0.29
CA ASP A 196 -4.38 15.29 0.63
C ASP A 196 -3.95 14.04 -0.14
N ILE A 197 -2.72 13.57 0.11
CA ILE A 197 -2.16 12.41 -0.59
C ILE A 197 -2.14 11.21 0.36
N ARG A 198 -2.77 10.11 -0.06
CA ARG A 198 -2.69 8.82 0.63
C ARG A 198 -2.01 7.81 -0.25
N PHE A 199 -1.09 7.07 0.33
CA PHE A 199 -0.36 6.01 -0.35
C PHE A 199 -0.40 4.76 0.53
N SER A 200 -0.86 3.65 -0.05
CA SER A 200 -0.86 2.35 0.61
C SER A 200 -0.31 1.28 -0.32
N ILE A 201 0.39 0.31 0.24
CA ILE A 201 0.91 -0.88 -0.43
C ILE A 201 0.23 -2.06 0.22
N SER A 202 -0.35 -2.92 -0.62
CA SER A 202 -1.12 -4.07 -0.17
C SER A 202 -0.64 -5.33 -0.89
N PRO A 203 -0.75 -6.51 -0.26
CA PRO A 203 -0.52 -7.76 -0.98
C PRO A 203 -1.62 -7.92 -2.02
N LEU A 204 -1.24 -8.32 -3.24
CA LEU A 204 -2.22 -8.68 -4.24
C LEU A 204 -2.81 -10.04 -3.87
N LEU A 205 -4.07 -10.03 -3.42
CA LEU A 205 -4.76 -11.23 -3.00
C LEU A 205 -5.12 -12.08 -4.23
N LYS A 206 -4.64 -13.33 -4.25
CA LYS A 206 -5.04 -14.34 -5.24
C LYS A 206 -6.32 -15.02 -4.76
N LYS A 207 -7.42 -14.91 -5.52
CA LYS A 207 -8.59 -15.77 -5.32
C LYS A 207 -8.38 -17.06 -6.08
N VAL A 208 -8.44 -18.18 -5.38
CA VAL A 208 -8.39 -19.52 -5.98
C VAL A 208 -9.82 -20.01 -6.17
N PHE A 209 -10.15 -20.45 -7.38
CA PHE A 209 -11.38 -21.19 -7.66
C PHE A 209 -11.03 -22.53 -8.29
N LYS A 210 -11.91 -23.49 -8.03
CA LYS A 210 -11.85 -24.85 -8.55
C LYS A 210 -13.21 -25.15 -9.17
N ILE A 211 -13.24 -25.32 -10.49
CA ILE A 211 -14.46 -25.56 -11.27
C ILE A 211 -14.41 -26.99 -11.78
N LYS A 212 -15.48 -27.74 -11.53
CA LYS A 212 -15.66 -29.09 -12.07
C LYS A 212 -15.85 -28.99 -13.59
N LEU A 213 -15.03 -29.68 -14.37
CA LEU A 213 -15.20 -29.76 -15.82
C LEU A 213 -16.13 -30.93 -16.19
N PRO A 214 -17.09 -30.73 -17.11
CA PRO A 214 -17.92 -31.83 -17.61
C PRO A 214 -17.08 -32.77 -18.48
N GLU A 215 -17.39 -34.07 -18.43
CA GLU A 215 -16.73 -35.07 -19.26
C GLU A 215 -17.10 -34.87 -20.73
N ILE A 216 -16.09 -34.89 -21.60
CA ILE A 216 -16.31 -34.84 -23.05
C ILE A 216 -16.62 -36.28 -23.49
N SER A 217 -17.91 -36.62 -23.57
CA SER A 217 -18.36 -37.98 -23.89
C SER A 217 -18.18 -38.36 -25.36
N ASP A 218 -18.28 -37.39 -26.27
CA ASP A 218 -18.36 -37.63 -27.71
C ASP A 218 -17.51 -36.67 -28.54
N SER A 219 -17.17 -37.05 -29.78
CA SER A 219 -16.40 -36.21 -30.72
C SER A 219 -17.12 -34.92 -31.16
N ASN A 220 -18.42 -34.82 -30.87
CA ASN A 220 -19.25 -33.63 -31.14
C ASN A 220 -19.48 -32.78 -29.89
N THR A 221 -18.96 -33.16 -28.73
CA THR A 221 -19.11 -32.38 -27.50
C THR A 221 -18.06 -31.28 -27.45
N VAL A 222 -18.48 -30.03 -27.25
CA VAL A 222 -17.59 -28.89 -27.03
C VAL A 222 -17.81 -28.26 -25.67
N LEU A 223 -16.71 -27.86 -25.03
CA LEU A 223 -16.73 -27.07 -23.80
C LEU A 223 -16.93 -25.61 -24.18
N GLN A 224 -18.02 -25.01 -23.72
CA GLN A 224 -18.18 -23.57 -23.74
C GLN A 224 -17.73 -22.99 -22.40
N ILE A 225 -16.79 -22.04 -22.45
CA ILE A 225 -16.42 -21.23 -21.29
C ILE A 225 -16.97 -19.82 -21.49
N SER A 226 -17.67 -19.36 -20.47
CA SER A 226 -18.22 -18.00 -20.37
C SER A 226 -17.53 -17.33 -19.20
N ILE A 227 -16.66 -16.36 -19.49
CA ILE A 227 -15.97 -15.54 -18.50
C ILE A 227 -16.53 -14.13 -18.60
N LYS A 228 -17.23 -13.71 -17.56
CA LYS A 228 -17.74 -12.34 -17.46
C LYS A 228 -16.76 -11.52 -16.62
N THR A 229 -16.15 -10.49 -17.19
CA THR A 229 -15.37 -9.47 -16.48
C THR A 229 -15.98 -8.08 -16.77
N GLU A 230 -15.18 -7.07 -17.14
CA GLU A 230 -15.67 -5.86 -17.84
C GLU A 230 -16.16 -6.16 -19.27
N HIS A 231 -15.69 -7.28 -19.84
CA HIS A 231 -16.08 -7.79 -21.14
C HIS A 231 -16.55 -9.23 -21.01
N GLU A 232 -17.44 -9.66 -21.91
CA GLU A 232 -17.96 -11.02 -21.93
C GLU A 232 -17.17 -11.85 -22.96
N TYR A 233 -16.49 -12.88 -22.47
CA TYR A 233 -15.70 -13.79 -23.29
C TYR A 233 -16.42 -15.14 -23.38
N ASN A 234 -16.84 -15.50 -24.59
CA ASN A 234 -17.53 -16.75 -24.87
C ASN A 234 -16.74 -17.54 -25.93
N TYR A 235 -16.10 -18.63 -25.50
CA TYR A 235 -15.26 -19.46 -26.38
C TYR A 235 -15.60 -20.94 -26.25
N ARG A 236 -15.36 -21.67 -27.34
CA ARG A 236 -15.64 -23.11 -27.45
C ARG A 236 -14.36 -23.90 -27.69
N PHE A 237 -14.21 -25.00 -26.97
CA PHE A 237 -13.03 -25.87 -27.04
C PHE A 237 -13.42 -27.34 -27.19
N SER A 238 -12.69 -28.07 -28.03
CA SER A 238 -12.89 -29.51 -28.24
C SER A 238 -12.04 -30.39 -27.32
N THR A 239 -11.09 -29.80 -26.58
CA THR A 239 -10.23 -30.54 -25.63
C THR A 239 -9.89 -29.68 -24.41
N TYR A 240 -9.65 -30.31 -23.25
CA TYR A 240 -9.17 -29.61 -22.05
C TYR A 240 -7.83 -28.93 -22.28
N SER A 241 -6.94 -29.53 -23.07
CA SER A 241 -5.62 -28.96 -23.39
C SER A 241 -5.74 -27.68 -24.22
N ALA A 242 -6.69 -27.62 -25.17
CA ALA A 242 -6.96 -26.40 -25.94
C ALA A 242 -7.49 -25.27 -25.05
N LEU A 243 -8.38 -25.61 -24.11
CA LEU A 243 -8.87 -24.67 -23.10
C LEU A 243 -7.74 -24.12 -22.24
N LEU A 244 -6.89 -25.00 -21.68
CA LEU A 244 -5.78 -24.59 -20.81
C LEU A 244 -4.77 -23.71 -21.55
N ASN A 245 -4.42 -24.08 -22.79
CA ASN A 245 -3.52 -23.29 -23.63
C ASN A 245 -4.10 -21.91 -23.95
N TRP A 246 -5.41 -21.83 -24.22
CA TRP A 246 -6.06 -20.54 -24.43
C TRP A 246 -6.05 -19.68 -23.17
N LEU A 247 -6.40 -20.24 -22.00
CA LEU A 247 -6.35 -19.52 -20.73
C LEU A 247 -4.94 -18.98 -20.42
N ASN A 248 -3.91 -19.80 -20.60
CA ASN A 248 -2.53 -19.41 -20.31
C ASN A 248 -1.93 -18.45 -21.35
N ASN A 249 -2.49 -18.36 -22.56
CA ASN A 249 -1.99 -17.41 -23.57
C ASN A 249 -2.78 -16.09 -23.54
N THR A 250 -4.11 -16.16 -23.43
CA THR A 250 -5.01 -15.01 -23.54
C THR A 250 -5.32 -14.36 -22.19
N MET A 251 -5.34 -15.14 -21.11
CA MET A 251 -5.75 -14.68 -19.76
C MET A 251 -4.60 -14.79 -18.74
N HIS A 252 -3.35 -14.72 -19.19
CA HIS A 252 -2.17 -14.79 -18.32
C HIS A 252 -2.06 -13.60 -17.37
N ASP A 253 -2.57 -12.43 -17.77
CA ASP A 253 -2.59 -11.22 -16.94
C ASP A 253 -3.60 -11.33 -15.78
N LEU A 254 -4.67 -12.11 -15.98
CA LEU A 254 -5.70 -12.32 -14.96
C LEU A 254 -5.26 -13.31 -13.89
N GLY A 255 -4.44 -14.30 -14.22
CA GLY A 255 -4.05 -15.32 -13.25
C GLY A 255 -3.32 -16.52 -13.85
N THR A 256 -3.02 -17.47 -12.97
CA THR A 256 -2.43 -18.76 -13.36
C THR A 256 -3.50 -19.85 -13.41
N TRP A 257 -3.48 -20.67 -14.45
CA TRP A 257 -4.48 -21.68 -14.72
C TRP A 257 -3.84 -23.07 -14.82
N LEU A 258 -4.48 -24.07 -14.23
CA LEU A 258 -4.03 -25.46 -14.27
C LEU A 258 -5.21 -26.44 -14.28
N LEU A 259 -4.96 -27.64 -14.81
CA LEU A 259 -5.91 -28.75 -14.76
C LEU A 259 -5.49 -29.70 -13.65
N GLU A 260 -6.45 -30.08 -12.81
CA GLU A 260 -6.26 -31.05 -11.74
C GLU A 260 -7.22 -32.22 -11.98
N SER A 261 -6.72 -33.45 -12.03
CA SER A 261 -7.56 -34.65 -12.12
C SER A 261 -7.56 -35.34 -10.76
N ALA A 262 -8.74 -35.67 -10.26
CA ALA A 262 -8.91 -36.43 -9.03
C ALA A 262 -9.65 -37.73 -9.33
N GLU A 263 -9.11 -38.84 -8.83
CA GLU A 263 -9.79 -40.14 -8.86
C GLU A 263 -10.93 -40.11 -7.84
N ILE A 264 -12.16 -40.27 -8.32
CA ILE A 264 -13.32 -40.43 -7.46
C ILE A 264 -13.64 -41.92 -7.39
N ASN A 265 -13.32 -42.52 -6.24
CA ASN A 265 -13.80 -43.86 -5.92
C ASN A 265 -15.28 -43.76 -5.56
N THR A 266 -16.15 -44.01 -6.53
CA THR A 266 -17.56 -44.23 -6.24
C THR A 266 -17.76 -45.70 -5.93
N ALA A 267 -17.88 -46.04 -4.65
CA ALA A 267 -18.40 -47.35 -4.27
C ALA A 267 -19.90 -47.34 -4.60
N SER A 268 -20.27 -47.85 -5.78
CA SER A 268 -21.67 -48.06 -6.14
C SER A 268 -22.11 -49.42 -5.59
N PHE A 269 -23.07 -49.42 -4.66
CA PHE A 269 -23.84 -50.62 -4.34
C PHE A 269 -25.03 -50.65 -5.30
N SER A 270 -25.05 -51.58 -6.25
CA SER A 270 -26.27 -51.93 -6.97
C SER A 270 -27.01 -53.00 -6.18
N ASP A 271 -28.28 -52.74 -5.82
CA ASP A 271 -29.16 -53.69 -5.11
C ASP A 271 -29.62 -54.87 -5.99
N LYS A 272 -28.95 -55.12 -7.12
CA LYS A 272 -29.25 -56.24 -8.00
C LYS A 272 -28.07 -57.19 -8.04
N GLU A 273 -28.26 -58.27 -7.30
CA GLU A 273 -27.66 -59.58 -7.50
C GLU A 273 -26.25 -59.77 -6.92
N PHE A 274 -26.24 -60.41 -5.75
CA PHE A 274 -25.19 -61.36 -5.37
C PHE A 274 -25.06 -62.43 -6.46
N SER A 275 -24.33 -62.14 -7.54
CA SER A 275 -23.80 -63.15 -8.43
C SER A 275 -22.36 -62.78 -8.77
N GLU A 276 -21.46 -63.38 -8.00
CA GLU A 276 -20.16 -63.92 -8.43
C GLU A 276 -19.53 -63.24 -9.65
N GLU A 277 -18.84 -62.12 -9.42
CA GLU A 277 -17.48 -61.83 -9.87
C GLU A 277 -17.10 -60.42 -9.38
N PHE A 278 -15.81 -60.20 -9.09
CA PHE A 278 -15.27 -58.96 -8.53
C PHE A 278 -15.91 -57.69 -9.13
N SER A 279 -16.57 -56.87 -8.31
CA SER A 279 -16.89 -55.50 -8.69
C SER A 279 -15.57 -54.74 -8.85
N THR A 280 -15.10 -54.58 -10.09
CA THR A 280 -14.05 -53.62 -10.41
C THR A 280 -14.53 -52.25 -9.97
N ASN A 281 -13.83 -51.62 -9.03
CA ASN A 281 -14.06 -50.21 -8.71
C ASN A 281 -14.03 -49.42 -10.03
N GLU A 282 -15.16 -48.84 -10.44
CA GLU A 282 -15.15 -47.84 -11.51
C GLU A 282 -14.44 -46.61 -10.96
N VAL A 283 -13.15 -46.49 -11.32
CA VAL A 283 -12.36 -45.29 -11.04
C VAL A 283 -12.82 -44.24 -12.03
N GLN A 284 -13.73 -43.36 -11.60
CA GLN A 284 -14.10 -42.19 -12.40
C GLN A 284 -13.05 -41.10 -12.18
N VAL A 285 -12.48 -40.60 -13.28
CA VAL A 285 -11.47 -39.52 -13.23
C VAL A 285 -12.18 -38.20 -13.42
N GLN A 286 -12.35 -37.44 -12.34
CA GLN A 286 -12.94 -36.13 -12.40
C GLN A 286 -11.88 -35.07 -12.65
N THR A 287 -12.03 -34.31 -13.74
CA THR A 287 -11.14 -33.18 -14.04
C THR A 287 -11.73 -31.88 -13.52
N TYR A 288 -10.85 -31.04 -12.95
CA TYR A 288 -11.14 -29.71 -12.44
C TYR A 288 -10.24 -28.68 -13.13
N LEU A 289 -10.81 -27.51 -13.42
CA LEU A 289 -10.05 -26.31 -13.75
C LEU A 289 -9.78 -25.55 -12.46
N VAL A 290 -8.51 -25.36 -12.14
CA VAL A 290 -8.07 -24.54 -11.01
C VAL A 290 -7.45 -23.27 -11.56
N GLY A 291 -7.99 -22.13 -11.14
CA GLY A 291 -7.42 -20.83 -11.47
C GLY A 291 -7.11 -20.05 -10.20
N ALA A 292 -5.93 -19.45 -10.16
CA ALA A 292 -5.56 -18.46 -9.16
C ALA A 292 -5.54 -17.09 -9.86
N ILE A 293 -6.59 -16.30 -9.64
CA ILE A 293 -6.78 -14.99 -10.26
C ILE A 293 -6.38 -13.89 -9.28
N ASN A 294 -5.72 -12.86 -9.81
CA ASN A 294 -5.40 -11.62 -9.11
C ASN A 294 -6.66 -10.75 -9.04
N PHE A 295 -7.09 -10.35 -7.84
CA PHE A 295 -8.38 -9.64 -7.69
C PHE A 295 -8.24 -8.11 -7.71
N ASP A 296 -8.99 -7.50 -8.62
CA ASP A 296 -9.67 -6.18 -8.46
C ASP A 296 -10.98 -6.09 -9.29
N ILE A 297 -11.45 -7.19 -9.90
CA ILE A 297 -12.66 -7.22 -10.73
C ILE A 297 -13.79 -7.82 -9.89
N GLU A 298 -14.68 -6.97 -9.38
CA GLU A 298 -15.75 -7.36 -8.44
C GLU A 298 -16.71 -8.46 -8.96
N ASN A 299 -16.71 -8.78 -10.26
CA ASN A 299 -17.69 -9.71 -10.85
C ASN A 299 -17.08 -10.65 -11.90
N ILE A 300 -16.08 -11.47 -11.52
CA ILE A 300 -15.66 -12.58 -12.39
C ILE A 300 -16.58 -13.79 -12.18
N GLU A 301 -17.47 -14.02 -13.14
CA GLU A 301 -18.28 -15.23 -13.23
C GLU A 301 -17.71 -16.14 -14.32
N ILE A 302 -17.30 -17.35 -13.94
CA ILE A 302 -16.79 -18.36 -14.86
C ILE A 302 -17.79 -19.52 -14.87
N GLN A 303 -18.42 -19.73 -16.01
CA GLN A 303 -19.27 -20.88 -16.24
C GLN A 303 -18.64 -21.76 -17.31
N VAL A 304 -18.57 -23.06 -17.05
CA VAL A 304 -18.17 -24.08 -18.03
C VAL A 304 -19.37 -24.97 -18.27
N THR A 305 -19.87 -25.00 -19.50
CA THR A 305 -21.01 -25.82 -19.89
C THR A 305 -20.65 -26.72 -21.06
N GLU A 306 -21.19 -27.92 -21.04
CA GLU A 306 -21.16 -28.85 -22.15
C GLU A 306 -22.21 -28.45 -23.20
N ILE A 307 -21.82 -28.41 -24.48
CA ILE A 307 -22.73 -28.11 -25.59
C ILE A 307 -22.48 -29.09 -26.73
N ASN A 308 -23.55 -29.59 -27.33
CA ASN A 308 -23.48 -30.35 -28.58
C ASN A 308 -23.16 -29.40 -29.74
N ALA A 309 -22.10 -29.69 -30.49
CA ALA A 309 -21.66 -28.92 -31.65
C ALA A 309 -22.72 -28.81 -32.76
#